data_AF-A0A525DF36-F1
#
_entry.id   AF-A0A525DF36-F1
#
_cell.length_a   1.000
_cell.length_b   1.000
_cell.length_c   1.000
_cell.angle_alpha   90.00
_cell.angle_beta   90.00
_cell.angle_gamma   90.00
#
_symmetry.space_group_name_H-M   'P 1'
#
loop_
_entity.id
_entity.type
_entity.pdbx_description
1 polymer ?
#
loop_
_entity_poly.entity_id
_entity_poly.type
_entity_poly.pdbx_seq_one_letter_code
_entity_poly.pdbx_strand_id
1 'polypeptide(L)'
;MDKYIEMAKTHDAVNALVISPGDIVFDRRAILKCLWGCEDQTEPNRIKCGSRGLTFEEAQKTIHEYHHILLIHHHDNVKLSRAARKIEQSAFLDGYYFASAMHCCHLCKDCRIDVGKPCHTPLKIRPCDQSFGIDVYQTARNLGLPCAPLQSRSEVPNRYAFVLID
;
A
#
# COMPACT_ATOMS: atom_id res chain seq x y z
N MET A 1 14.97 -6.65 -10.73
CA MET A 1 14.22 -5.67 -9.92
C MET A 1 14.34 -4.24 -10.43
N ASP A 2 15.49 -3.81 -11.00
CA ASP A 2 15.70 -2.46 -11.55
C ASP A 2 14.61 -1.97 -12.50
N LYS A 3 14.09 -2.86 -13.36
CA LYS A 3 12.93 -2.59 -14.22
C LYS A 3 11.79 -1.92 -13.47
N TYR A 4 11.44 -2.41 -12.28
CA TYR A 4 10.31 -1.91 -11.51
C TYR A 4 10.60 -0.58 -10.83
N ILE A 5 11.86 -0.32 -10.47
CA ILE A 5 12.33 0.98 -10.00
C ILE A 5 12.16 2.02 -11.12
N GLU A 6 12.59 1.71 -12.35
CA GLU A 6 12.44 2.59 -13.50
C GLU A 6 10.96 2.81 -13.88
N MET A 7 10.12 1.77 -13.77
CA MET A 7 8.68 1.93 -13.91
C MET A 7 8.09 2.87 -12.86
N ALA A 8 8.51 2.78 -11.60
CA ALA A 8 8.05 3.68 -10.55
C ALA A 8 8.45 5.14 -10.84
N LYS A 9 9.68 5.37 -11.31
CA LYS A 9 10.15 6.70 -11.74
C LYS A 9 9.33 7.25 -12.92
N THR A 10 9.00 6.40 -13.90
CA THR A 10 8.14 6.77 -15.05
C THR A 10 6.72 7.17 -14.59
N HIS A 11 6.32 6.76 -13.40
CA HIS A 11 5.06 7.15 -12.75
C HIS A 11 5.24 8.26 -11.69
N ASP A 12 6.29 9.07 -11.80
CA ASP A 12 6.59 10.22 -10.93
C ASP A 12 6.85 9.87 -9.46
N ALA A 13 7.27 8.62 -9.16
CA ALA A 13 7.69 8.27 -7.80
C ALA A 13 8.87 9.14 -7.35
N VAL A 14 8.78 9.67 -6.13
CA VAL A 14 9.83 10.46 -5.49
C VAL A 14 11.03 9.57 -5.17
N ASN A 15 10.74 8.39 -4.60
CA ASN A 15 11.73 7.34 -4.38
C ASN A 15 11.10 5.98 -4.70
N ALA A 16 11.94 5.03 -5.12
CA ALA A 16 11.57 3.65 -5.26
C ALA A 16 12.76 2.79 -4.81
N LEU A 17 12.54 1.89 -3.85
CA LEU A 17 13.56 1.03 -3.26
C LEU A 17 13.11 -0.43 -3.35
N VAL A 18 14.05 -1.31 -3.64
CA VAL A 18 13.87 -2.75 -3.46
C VAL A 18 14.34 -3.08 -2.06
N ILE A 19 13.45 -3.64 -1.25
CA ILE A 19 13.70 -4.00 0.14
C ILE A 19 13.42 -5.49 0.32
N SER A 20 13.92 -6.05 1.42
CA SER A 20 13.58 -7.40 1.86
C SER A 20 12.35 -7.37 2.78
N PRO A 21 11.64 -8.48 2.96
CA PRO A 21 10.59 -8.55 3.98
C PRO A 21 11.08 -8.26 5.40
N GLY A 22 12.36 -8.51 5.68
CA GLY A 22 12.98 -8.21 6.98
C GLY A 22 13.06 -6.72 7.30
N ASP A 23 12.95 -5.86 6.28
CA ASP A 23 12.96 -4.41 6.45
C ASP A 23 11.57 -3.86 6.88
N ILE A 24 10.52 -4.66 6.74
CA ILE A 24 9.16 -4.25 7.12
C ILE A 24 8.99 -4.35 8.63
N VAL A 25 8.60 -3.24 9.24
CA VAL A 25 8.25 -3.19 10.65
C VAL A 25 6.76 -3.48 10.80
N PHE A 26 6.45 -4.46 11.65
CA PHE A 26 5.07 -4.83 11.97
C PHE A 26 4.71 -4.39 13.39
N ASP A 27 3.55 -3.77 13.54
CA ASP A 27 3.01 -3.34 14.82
C ASP A 27 1.47 -3.39 14.81
N ARG A 28 0.88 -4.10 15.78
CA ARG A 28 -0.58 -4.22 15.90
C ARG A 28 -1.27 -2.87 16.13
N ARG A 29 -0.56 -1.84 16.61
CA ARG A 29 -1.08 -0.47 16.73
C ARG A 29 -1.42 0.14 15.36
N ALA A 30 -0.80 -0.33 14.27
CA ALA A 30 -1.20 0.05 12.91
C ALA A 30 -2.62 -0.45 12.58
N ILE A 31 -2.96 -1.68 12.99
CA ILE A 31 -4.32 -2.24 12.84
C ILE A 31 -5.32 -1.44 13.68
N LEU A 32 -5.00 -1.17 14.94
CA LEU A 32 -5.83 -0.33 15.81
C LEU A 32 -6.10 1.04 15.15
N LYS A 33 -5.06 1.71 14.65
CA LYS A 33 -5.23 2.99 13.96
C LYS A 33 -6.07 2.86 12.67
N CYS A 34 -5.89 1.79 11.90
CA CYS A 34 -6.65 1.56 10.67
C CYS A 34 -8.16 1.33 10.94
N LEU A 35 -8.48 0.63 12.02
CA LEU A 35 -9.85 0.27 12.40
C LEU A 35 -10.67 1.43 13.00
N TRP A 36 -10.02 2.39 13.68
CA TRP A 36 -10.72 3.51 14.33
C TRP A 36 -10.36 4.90 13.78
N GLY A 37 -9.26 5.02 13.03
CA GLY A 37 -8.78 6.28 12.48
C GLY A 37 -9.17 6.55 11.02
N CYS A 38 -9.96 5.65 10.41
CA CYS A 38 -10.39 5.77 9.02
C CYS A 38 -11.92 5.90 8.97
N GLU A 39 -12.40 6.94 8.28
CA GLU A 39 -13.84 7.20 8.06
C GLU A 39 -14.50 6.08 7.23
N ASP A 40 -13.71 5.31 6.46
CA ASP A 40 -14.22 4.18 5.66
C ASP A 40 -14.72 2.98 6.51
N GLN A 41 -14.48 2.96 7.82
CA GLN A 41 -14.82 1.83 8.70
C GLN A 41 -16.31 1.76 9.06
N THR A 42 -17.03 2.87 8.91
CA THR A 42 -18.49 2.94 9.13
C THR A 42 -19.29 2.56 7.88
N GLU A 43 -18.64 2.40 6.73
CA GLU A 43 -19.34 2.15 5.47
C GLU A 43 -19.80 0.68 5.33
N PRO A 44 -21.08 0.44 4.99
CA PRO A 44 -21.65 -0.91 4.90
C PRO A 44 -21.01 -1.78 3.80
N ASN A 45 -20.23 -1.21 2.89
CA ASN A 45 -19.56 -1.90 1.78
C ASN A 45 -18.03 -1.88 1.93
N ARG A 46 -17.51 -2.64 2.93
CA ARG A 46 -16.08 -2.79 3.33
C ARG A 46 -15.11 -3.34 2.25
N ILE A 47 -15.45 -3.29 0.97
CA ILE A 47 -14.65 -3.90 -0.09
C ILE A 47 -13.22 -3.32 -0.18
N LYS A 48 -13.03 -2.05 0.25
CA LYS A 48 -11.73 -1.35 0.24
C LYS A 48 -10.73 -1.84 1.30
N CYS A 49 -11.21 -2.22 2.48
CA CYS A 49 -10.39 -2.24 3.70
C CYS A 49 -10.52 -3.53 4.53
N GLY A 50 -11.06 -4.60 3.94
CA GLY A 50 -11.18 -5.88 4.63
C GLY A 50 -9.88 -6.69 4.61
N SER A 51 -9.46 -7.20 5.77
CA SER A 51 -8.39 -8.23 5.85
C SER A 51 -8.82 -9.57 5.26
N ARG A 52 -10.12 -9.74 4.96
CA ARG A 52 -10.75 -10.98 4.49
C ARG A 52 -10.45 -12.18 5.39
N GLY A 53 -10.30 -11.93 6.69
CA GLY A 53 -10.04 -12.96 7.71
C GLY A 53 -8.56 -13.22 7.97
N LEU A 54 -7.64 -12.57 7.24
CA LEU A 54 -6.21 -12.68 7.51
C LEU A 54 -5.88 -12.06 8.86
N THR A 55 -5.30 -12.86 9.77
CA THR A 55 -4.80 -12.42 11.07
C THR A 55 -3.50 -11.62 10.92
N PHE A 56 -3.10 -10.91 11.98
CA PHE A 56 -1.82 -10.21 12.01
C PHE A 56 -0.65 -11.17 11.79
N GLU A 57 -0.67 -12.32 12.45
CA GLU A 57 0.39 -13.33 12.38
C GLU A 57 0.46 -13.97 10.99
N GLU A 58 -0.69 -14.26 10.37
CA GLU A 58 -0.72 -14.77 8.99
C GLU A 58 -0.21 -13.73 8.01
N ALA A 59 -0.62 -12.46 8.15
CA ALA A 59 -0.13 -11.38 7.29
C ALA A 59 1.39 -11.22 7.38
N GLN A 60 1.94 -11.22 8.61
CA GLN A 60 3.38 -11.20 8.83
C GLN A 60 4.09 -12.35 8.15
N LYS A 61 3.63 -13.60 8.39
CA LYS A 61 4.24 -14.80 7.79
C LYS A 61 4.19 -14.76 6.28
N THR A 62 3.03 -14.47 5.69
CA THR A 62 2.86 -14.40 4.24
C THR A 62 3.76 -13.34 3.61
N ILE A 63 3.90 -12.16 4.22
CA ILE A 63 4.81 -11.13 3.69
C ILE A 63 6.28 -11.58 3.77
N HIS A 64 6.66 -12.32 4.81
CA HIS A 64 8.00 -12.91 4.95
C HIS A 64 8.31 -14.05 3.98
N GLU A 65 7.31 -14.59 3.26
CA GLU A 65 7.53 -15.61 2.22
C GLU A 65 8.01 -15.04 0.88
N TYR A 66 7.93 -13.72 0.67
CA TYR A 66 8.43 -13.06 -0.54
C TYR A 66 9.95 -12.85 -0.48
N HIS A 67 10.62 -12.76 -1.62
CA HIS A 67 12.06 -12.44 -1.66
C HIS A 67 12.32 -10.94 -1.82
N HIS A 68 11.47 -10.24 -2.55
CA HIS A 68 11.65 -8.83 -2.88
C HIS A 68 10.37 -8.04 -2.62
N ILE A 69 10.52 -6.80 -2.17
CA ILE A 69 9.40 -5.87 -2.04
C ILE A 69 9.83 -4.56 -2.65
N LEU A 70 9.04 -4.03 -3.59
CA LEU A 70 9.25 -2.68 -4.09
C LEU A 70 8.47 -1.70 -3.21
N LEU A 71 9.20 -0.88 -2.46
CA LEU A 71 8.65 0.27 -1.74
C LEU A 71 8.63 1.49 -2.66
N ILE A 72 7.46 2.08 -2.87
CA ILE A 72 7.26 3.26 -3.71
C ILE A 72 6.86 4.43 -2.82
N HIS A 73 7.59 5.55 -2.90
CA HIS A 73 7.28 6.81 -2.22
C HIS A 73 6.72 7.83 -3.21
N HIS A 74 5.58 8.45 -2.85
CA HIS A 74 4.91 9.46 -3.67
C HIS A 74 4.14 10.47 -2.79
N HIS A 75 3.85 11.67 -3.30
CA HIS A 75 3.04 12.69 -2.58
C HIS A 75 1.54 12.68 -2.94
N ASP A 76 1.20 12.22 -4.13
CA ASP A 76 -0.15 11.97 -4.63
C ASP A 76 -0.58 10.49 -4.49
N ASN A 77 -1.70 10.23 -3.81
CA ASN A 77 -2.25 8.88 -3.62
C ASN A 77 -2.74 8.20 -4.91
N VAL A 78 -3.30 8.98 -5.84
CA VAL A 78 -3.89 8.46 -7.08
C VAL A 78 -2.78 7.98 -8.01
N LYS A 79 -1.71 8.77 -8.14
CA LYS A 79 -0.52 8.38 -8.90
C LYS A 79 0.17 7.17 -8.26
N LEU A 80 0.34 7.17 -6.94
CA LEU A 80 0.86 6.02 -6.19
C LEU A 80 0.07 4.73 -6.46
N SER A 81 -1.27 4.81 -6.37
CA SER A 81 -2.18 3.69 -6.61
C SER A 81 -2.06 3.15 -8.04
N ARG A 82 -1.90 4.04 -9.03
CA ARG A 82 -1.71 3.65 -10.43
C ARG A 82 -0.35 2.99 -10.65
N ALA A 83 0.71 3.57 -10.09
CA ALA A 83 2.07 3.06 -10.19
C ALA A 83 2.17 1.65 -9.62
N ALA A 84 1.74 1.45 -8.36
CA ALA A 84 1.79 0.17 -7.68
C ALA A 84 1.04 -0.93 -8.47
N ARG A 85 -0.16 -0.62 -8.97
CA ARG A 85 -0.94 -1.56 -9.79
C ARG A 85 -0.32 -1.88 -11.15
N LYS A 86 0.31 -0.90 -11.79
CA LYS A 86 0.97 -1.11 -13.09
C LYS A 86 2.22 -1.97 -12.94
N ILE A 87 2.96 -1.76 -11.86
CA ILE A 87 4.12 -2.56 -11.51
C ILE A 87 3.70 -3.97 -11.11
N GLU A 88 2.67 -4.13 -10.25
CA GLU A 88 2.07 -5.43 -9.94
C GLU A 88 1.69 -6.19 -11.21
N GLN A 89 0.97 -5.53 -12.14
CA GLN A 89 0.58 -6.14 -13.40
C GLN A 89 1.79 -6.57 -14.25
N SER A 90 2.83 -5.73 -14.35
CA SER A 90 4.05 -6.10 -15.08
C SER A 90 4.76 -7.27 -14.41
N ALA A 91 4.91 -7.24 -13.09
CA ALA A 91 5.57 -8.31 -12.35
C ALA A 91 4.86 -9.65 -12.54
N PHE A 92 3.53 -9.64 -12.44
CA PHE A 92 2.74 -10.84 -12.74
C PHE A 92 3.02 -11.39 -14.15
N LEU A 93 3.07 -10.51 -15.17
CA LEU A 93 3.35 -10.90 -16.56
C LEU A 93 4.80 -11.34 -16.79
N ASP A 94 5.73 -10.89 -15.94
CA ASP A 94 7.15 -11.27 -15.96
C ASP A 94 7.40 -12.63 -15.27
N GLY A 95 6.36 -13.30 -14.77
CA GLY A 95 6.43 -14.62 -14.15
C GLY A 95 6.28 -14.64 -12.63
N TYR A 96 6.22 -13.47 -11.98
CA TYR A 96 6.01 -13.34 -10.53
C TYR A 96 4.52 -13.50 -10.21
N TYR A 97 4.00 -14.73 -10.28
CA TYR A 97 2.56 -15.00 -10.24
C TYR A 97 1.88 -14.70 -8.90
N PHE A 98 2.65 -14.53 -7.82
CA PHE A 98 2.17 -14.01 -6.53
C PHE A 98 2.34 -12.49 -6.36
N ALA A 99 2.78 -11.77 -7.39
CA ALA A 99 2.96 -10.32 -7.30
C ALA A 99 1.69 -9.62 -6.83
N SER A 100 1.81 -8.82 -5.76
CA SER A 100 0.67 -8.23 -5.08
C SER A 100 1.00 -6.84 -4.54
N ALA A 101 0.19 -5.85 -4.92
CA ALA A 101 0.32 -4.49 -4.39
C ALA A 101 -0.50 -4.33 -3.09
N MET A 102 0.09 -3.61 -2.13
CA MET A 102 -0.53 -3.22 -0.87
C MET A 102 -0.45 -1.70 -0.70
N HIS A 103 -1.61 -1.06 -0.70
CA HIS A 103 -1.81 0.34 -0.37
C HIS A 103 -3.31 0.62 -0.24
N CYS A 104 -3.70 1.58 0.60
CA CYS A 104 -5.09 2.04 0.67
C CYS A 104 -5.56 2.56 -0.71
N CYS A 105 -6.73 2.12 -1.18
CA CYS A 105 -7.25 2.39 -2.53
C CYS A 105 -7.60 3.88 -2.75
N HIS A 106 -6.98 4.53 -3.74
CA HIS A 106 -7.28 5.90 -4.16
C HIS A 106 -7.40 6.04 -5.68
N LEU A 107 -8.06 5.08 -6.34
CA LEU A 107 -8.16 5.07 -7.81
C LEU A 107 -9.09 6.15 -8.37
N CYS A 108 -10.05 6.60 -7.58
CA CYS A 108 -11.08 7.56 -7.97
C CYS A 108 -10.85 8.87 -7.22
N LYS A 109 -11.15 10.00 -7.87
CA LYS A 109 -11.23 11.30 -7.20
C LYS A 109 -12.40 11.34 -6.22
N ASP A 110 -13.56 10.89 -6.69
CA ASP A 110 -14.79 10.75 -5.89
C ASP A 110 -15.14 9.26 -5.83
N CYS A 111 -15.10 8.66 -4.64
CA CYS A 111 -15.39 7.23 -4.52
C CYS A 111 -16.90 7.00 -4.39
N ARG A 112 -17.43 6.09 -5.22
CA ARG A 112 -18.85 5.73 -5.18
C ARG A 112 -19.27 4.99 -3.91
N ILE A 113 -18.32 4.28 -3.29
CA ILE A 113 -18.57 3.57 -2.03
C ILE A 113 -19.01 4.56 -0.95
N ASP A 114 -18.37 5.73 -0.89
CA ASP A 114 -18.61 6.79 0.10
C ASP A 114 -20.02 7.41 -0.01
N VAL A 115 -20.70 7.19 -1.14
CA VAL A 115 -22.10 7.61 -1.36
C VAL A 115 -23.05 6.40 -1.46
N GLY A 116 -22.66 5.27 -0.87
CA GLY A 116 -23.46 4.05 -0.79
C GLY A 116 -23.66 3.31 -2.12
N LYS A 117 -22.87 3.62 -3.17
CA LYS A 117 -23.00 2.99 -4.50
C LYS A 117 -21.88 1.96 -4.74
N PRO A 118 -22.12 0.91 -5.54
CA PRO A 118 -21.10 -0.09 -5.85
C PRO A 118 -19.84 0.52 -6.50
N CYS A 119 -18.68 -0.07 -6.20
CA CYS A 119 -17.43 0.26 -6.88
C CYS A 119 -17.54 -0.11 -8.37
N HIS A 120 -17.09 0.78 -9.27
CA HIS A 120 -17.01 0.46 -10.70
C HIS A 120 -15.85 -0.47 -11.07
N THR A 121 -14.84 -0.58 -10.20
CA THR A 121 -13.62 -1.36 -10.46
C THR A 121 -13.24 -2.22 -9.24
N PRO A 122 -14.13 -3.10 -8.74
CA PRO A 122 -13.90 -3.85 -7.51
C PRO A 122 -12.66 -4.75 -7.60
N LEU A 123 -12.37 -5.31 -8.79
CA LEU A 123 -11.19 -6.14 -9.05
C LEU A 123 -9.86 -5.37 -8.95
N LYS A 124 -9.92 -4.04 -9.01
CA LYS A 124 -8.72 -3.18 -8.94
C LYS A 124 -8.34 -2.79 -7.52
N ILE A 125 -9.18 -3.10 -6.53
CA ILE A 125 -8.95 -2.76 -5.13
C ILE A 125 -7.82 -3.61 -4.57
N ARG A 126 -6.96 -2.98 -3.75
CA ARG A 126 -5.88 -3.63 -3.02
C ARG A 126 -6.03 -3.36 -1.52
N PRO A 127 -5.58 -4.29 -0.65
CA PRO A 127 -5.69 -4.11 0.79
C PRO A 127 -4.81 -2.95 1.24
N CYS A 128 -5.27 -2.29 2.30
CA CYS A 128 -4.44 -1.28 2.96
C CYS A 128 -3.31 -1.97 3.73
N ASP A 129 -2.10 -1.48 3.56
CA ASP A 129 -0.89 -1.90 4.27
C ASP A 129 -1.06 -1.92 5.79
N GLN A 130 -1.67 -0.88 6.36
CA GLN A 130 -1.94 -0.80 7.80
C GLN A 130 -2.93 -1.86 8.30
N SER A 131 -3.82 -2.36 7.44
CA SER A 131 -4.77 -3.41 7.82
C SER A 131 -4.07 -4.75 8.09
N PHE A 132 -2.85 -4.93 7.57
CA PHE A 132 -1.99 -6.09 7.80
C PHE A 132 -0.94 -5.83 8.90
N GLY A 133 -1.02 -4.68 9.58
CA GLY A 133 -0.14 -4.34 10.68
C GLY A 133 1.21 -3.77 10.27
N ILE A 134 1.37 -3.30 9.02
CA ILE A 134 2.60 -2.62 8.60
C ILE A 134 2.69 -1.24 9.25
N ASP A 135 3.75 -1.01 10.03
CA ASP A 135 4.15 0.32 10.50
C ASP A 135 4.94 1.03 9.40
N VAL A 136 4.20 1.74 8.54
CA VAL A 136 4.74 2.52 7.42
C VAL A 136 5.72 3.59 7.89
N TYR A 137 5.46 4.21 9.05
CA TYR A 137 6.28 5.30 9.55
C TYR A 137 7.66 4.79 9.95
N GLN A 138 7.70 3.75 10.77
CA GLN A 138 8.96 3.19 11.22
C GLN A 138 9.70 2.50 10.07
N THR A 139 9.00 1.77 9.20
CA THR A 139 9.58 1.13 8.01
C THR A 139 10.27 2.16 7.10
N ALA A 140 9.56 3.24 6.72
CA ALA A 140 10.14 4.27 5.86
C ALA A 140 11.35 4.97 6.50
N ARG A 141 11.27 5.29 7.80
CA ARG A 141 12.38 5.95 8.53
C ARG A 141 13.62 5.08 8.62
N ASN A 142 13.46 3.79 8.89
CA ASN A 142 14.58 2.84 8.95
C ASN A 142 15.34 2.77 7.62
N LEU A 143 14.63 3.01 6.51
CA LEU A 143 15.17 3.04 5.15
C LEU A 143 15.67 4.44 4.72
N GLY A 144 15.72 5.41 5.64
CA GLY A 144 16.17 6.77 5.35
C GLY A 144 15.18 7.62 4.56
N LEU A 145 13.92 7.19 4.44
CA LEU A 145 12.87 7.92 3.72
C LEU A 145 12.07 8.84 4.66
N PRO A 146 11.53 9.97 4.16
CA PRO A 146 10.81 10.92 4.98
C PRO A 146 9.41 10.40 5.37
N CYS A 147 9.14 10.24 6.66
CA CYS A 147 7.78 9.96 7.11
C CYS A 147 7.55 10.50 8.53
N ALA A 148 6.76 11.58 8.64
CA ALA A 148 6.44 12.21 9.93
C ALA A 148 4.98 12.66 9.95
N PRO A 149 4.33 12.71 11.12
CA PRO A 149 2.99 13.26 11.24
C PRO A 149 3.02 14.74 10.84
N LEU A 150 2.17 15.13 9.90
CA LEU A 150 2.06 16.51 9.47
C LEU A 150 1.56 17.39 10.62
N GLN A 151 2.10 18.60 10.73
CA GLN A 151 1.71 19.57 11.77
C GLN A 151 0.68 20.59 11.25
N SER A 152 0.47 20.66 9.93
CA SER A 152 -0.43 21.60 9.27
C SER A 152 -1.03 21.03 7.98
N ARG A 153 -2.14 21.63 7.52
CA ARG A 153 -2.81 21.23 6.26
C ARG A 153 -2.05 21.65 5.00
N SER A 154 -1.08 22.54 5.11
CA SER A 154 -0.21 22.99 4.00
C SER A 154 0.95 22.04 3.74
N GLU A 155 1.27 21.15 4.68
CA GLU A 155 2.35 20.20 4.50
C GLU A 155 1.98 19.09 3.51
N VAL A 156 2.99 18.63 2.77
CA VAL A 156 2.82 17.60 1.75
C VAL A 156 2.97 16.21 2.41
N PRO A 157 1.95 15.34 2.33
CA PRO A 157 2.04 14.00 2.89
C PRO A 157 3.05 13.14 2.13
N ASN A 158 3.85 12.37 2.87
CA ASN A 158 4.66 11.28 2.31
C ASN A 158 3.81 10.01 2.31
N ARG A 159 3.67 9.37 1.15
CA ARG A 159 2.77 8.21 0.95
C ARG A 159 3.54 7.06 0.36
N TYR A 160 3.22 5.86 0.83
CA TYR A 160 3.97 4.66 0.52
C TYR A 160 3.06 3.56 0.02
N ALA A 161 3.54 2.79 -0.94
CA ALA A 161 2.94 1.55 -1.39
C ALA A 161 4.01 0.46 -1.43
N PHE A 162 3.59 -0.76 -1.14
CA PHE A 162 4.44 -1.95 -1.19
C PHE A 162 3.96 -2.81 -2.34
N VAL A 163 4.86 -3.24 -3.21
CA VAL A 163 4.56 -4.29 -4.20
C VAL A 163 5.40 -5.49 -3.82
N LEU A 164 4.75 -6.54 -3.33
CA LEU A 164 5.38 -7.82 -3.00
C LEU A 164 5.70 -8.53 -4.33
N ILE A 165 6.96 -8.92 -4.52
CA ILE A 165 7.46 -9.52 -5.76
C ILE A 165 8.38 -10.70 -5.40
N ASP A 166 8.13 -11.86 -5.97
CA ASP A 166 8.84 -13.10 -5.61
C ASP A 166 10.14 -13.31 -6.42
#